data_AF-A0A2M8DH57-F1
#
_entry.id   AF-A0A2M8DH57-F1
#
_cell.length_a   1.000
_cell.length_b   1.000
_cell.length_c   1.000
_cell.angle_alpha   90.00
_cell.angle_beta   90.00
_cell.angle_gamma   90.00
#
_symmetry.space_group_name_H-M   'P 1'
#
loop_
_entity.id
_entity.type
_entity.pdbx_description
1 polymer ?
#
loop_
_entity_poly.entity_id
_entity_poly.type
_entity_poly.pdbx_seq_one_letter_code
_entity_poly.pdbx_strand_id
1 'polypeptide(L)'
;MSPDRLDARYRRFAAEYNRGVDATLLAATYDVPEVQLDTFVEFLSRKGYDLHRPPEAPAGRSADAVDYQILGTEMQFVEVELDPGESTIAEAGAMMVMDAGISMETILGDGSQQSAGVMDKLFGAGKRILTGESLFMTAFTNSGATKARVAFAAPFPGRILALDLAALGGAILCQKQAFLAAARGVTVGIAFQRRLGVGFFGGEGFILERLAGDGLCFVHAGGTLMERDLAAGERLRADTGCLVAMQPSVDYDIQLAGGIKTALFGGEGLFLATLTGPGRVWLQSLPFSRLADRVLAAAPRARGKRTG
;
A
#
# COMPACT_ATOMS: atom_id res chain seq x y z
N MET A 1 28.16 15.26 -20.09
CA MET A 1 26.71 15.44 -20.27
C MET A 1 26.47 16.77 -21.00
N SER A 2 25.51 16.86 -21.93
CA SER A 2 25.22 18.16 -22.57
C SER A 2 24.63 19.14 -21.55
N PRO A 3 24.81 20.47 -21.72
CA PRO A 3 24.26 21.48 -20.81
C PRO A 3 22.76 21.31 -20.54
N ASP A 4 21.97 21.00 -21.58
CA ASP A 4 20.53 20.81 -21.47
C ASP A 4 20.12 19.59 -20.64
N ARG A 5 20.92 18.51 -20.70
CA ARG A 5 20.68 17.30 -19.90
C ARG A 5 21.05 17.50 -18.43
N LEU A 6 22.03 18.36 -18.15
CA LEU A 6 22.44 18.71 -16.80
C LEU A 6 21.40 19.59 -16.11
N ASP A 7 20.90 20.59 -16.82
CA ASP A 7 19.84 21.46 -16.31
C ASP A 7 18.54 20.68 -16.05
N ALA A 8 18.14 19.78 -16.97
CA ALA A 8 16.99 18.90 -16.75
C ALA A 8 17.13 18.02 -15.49
N ARG A 9 18.33 17.51 -15.22
CA ARG A 9 18.63 16.72 -14.02
C ARG A 9 18.47 17.57 -12.75
N TYR A 10 18.97 18.80 -12.74
CA TYR A 10 18.88 19.69 -11.58
C TYR A 10 17.45 20.15 -11.30
N ARG A 11 16.66 20.46 -12.33
CA ARG A 11 15.23 20.75 -12.17
C ARG A 11 14.47 19.58 -11.58
N ARG A 12 14.80 18.35 -12.00
CA ARG A 12 14.18 17.14 -11.46
C ARG A 12 14.55 16.91 -10.00
N PHE A 13 15.83 17.09 -9.64
CA PHE A 13 16.29 17.06 -8.25
C PHE A 13 15.51 18.06 -7.40
N ALA A 14 15.43 19.32 -7.82
CA ALA A 14 14.73 20.36 -7.08
C ALA A 14 13.24 20.04 -6.90
N ALA A 15 12.58 19.54 -7.94
CA ALA A 15 11.18 19.12 -7.86
C ALA A 15 10.94 17.91 -6.94
N GLU A 16 11.91 17.00 -6.81
CA GLU A 16 11.84 15.85 -5.89
C GLU A 16 12.19 16.28 -4.44
N TYR A 17 13.19 17.12 -4.27
CA TYR A 17 13.57 17.72 -2.98
C TYR A 17 12.42 18.53 -2.37
N ASN A 18 11.76 19.39 -3.17
CA ASN A 18 10.64 20.22 -2.70
C ASN A 18 9.38 19.40 -2.41
N ARG A 19 9.28 18.17 -2.93
CA ARG A 19 8.21 17.22 -2.59
C ARG A 19 8.49 16.44 -1.30
N GLY A 20 9.64 16.65 -0.66
CA GLY A 20 10.02 15.93 0.56
C GLY A 20 10.41 14.47 0.30
N VAL A 21 10.96 14.17 -0.89
CA VAL A 21 11.55 12.84 -1.15
C VAL A 21 12.70 12.60 -0.16
N ASP A 22 12.79 11.38 0.34
CA ASP A 22 13.80 10.96 1.32
C ASP A 22 15.24 11.31 0.88
N ALA A 23 16.06 11.74 1.84
CA ALA A 23 17.42 12.22 1.60
C ALA A 23 18.33 11.12 1.02
N THR A 24 18.22 9.90 1.52
CA THR A 24 18.97 8.74 1.06
C THR A 24 18.62 8.39 -0.38
N LEU A 25 17.32 8.43 -0.70
CA LEU A 25 16.82 8.15 -2.05
C LEU A 25 17.24 9.24 -3.05
N LEU A 26 17.20 10.52 -2.66
CA LEU A 26 17.72 11.62 -3.47
C LEU A 26 19.22 11.48 -3.70
N ALA A 27 19.99 11.21 -2.65
CA ALA A 27 21.43 10.97 -2.73
C ALA A 27 21.77 9.86 -3.75
N ALA A 28 21.11 8.71 -3.64
CA ALA A 28 21.30 7.59 -4.54
C ALA A 28 20.85 7.89 -5.99
N THR A 29 19.65 8.48 -6.17
CA THR A 29 19.07 8.75 -7.49
C THR A 29 19.89 9.76 -8.29
N TYR A 30 20.50 10.73 -7.59
CA TYR A 30 21.28 11.79 -8.21
C TYR A 30 22.77 11.61 -8.03
N ASP A 31 23.26 10.43 -7.63
CA ASP A 31 24.68 10.13 -7.49
C ASP A 31 25.43 11.21 -6.69
N VAL A 32 24.80 11.65 -5.60
CA VAL A 32 25.35 12.60 -4.63
C VAL A 32 25.63 11.80 -3.36
N PRO A 33 26.85 11.80 -2.82
CA PRO A 33 27.10 11.20 -1.52
C PRO A 33 26.16 11.80 -0.47
N GLU A 34 25.49 10.97 0.32
CA GLU A 34 24.47 11.42 1.27
C GLU A 34 24.99 12.50 2.22
N VAL A 35 26.23 12.34 2.70
CA VAL A 35 26.95 13.31 3.54
C VAL A 35 27.24 14.66 2.85
N GLN A 36 27.04 14.76 1.54
CA GLN A 36 27.23 15.96 0.73
C GLN A 36 25.91 16.52 0.19
N LEU A 37 24.76 15.92 0.53
CA LEU A 37 23.45 16.31 -0.01
C LEU A 37 23.12 17.78 0.31
N ASP A 38 23.38 18.24 1.53
CA ASP A 38 23.14 19.64 1.92
C ASP A 38 24.02 20.61 1.15
N THR A 39 25.29 20.25 0.96
CA THR A 39 26.23 21.03 0.13
C THR A 39 25.76 21.10 -1.33
N PHE A 40 25.17 20.01 -1.84
CA PHE A 40 24.62 19.97 -3.19
C PHE A 40 23.35 20.82 -3.33
N VAL A 41 22.47 20.82 -2.32
CA VAL A 41 21.29 21.71 -2.24
C VAL A 41 21.73 23.17 -2.23
N GLU A 42 22.71 23.54 -1.41
CA GLU A 42 23.27 24.90 -1.40
C GLU A 42 23.85 25.31 -2.76
N PHE A 43 24.59 24.41 -3.41
CA PHE A 43 25.13 24.64 -4.75
C PHE A 43 24.03 24.95 -5.77
N LEU A 44 22.94 24.18 -5.77
CA LEU A 44 21.81 24.40 -6.68
C LEU A 44 21.03 25.67 -6.35
N SER A 45 20.86 26.00 -5.07
CA SER A 45 20.24 27.27 -4.66
C SER A 45 21.03 28.47 -5.20
N ARG A 46 22.36 28.44 -5.10
CA ARG A 46 23.24 29.47 -5.69
C ARG A 46 23.17 29.55 -7.22
N LYS A 47 22.78 28.46 -7.88
CA LYS A 47 22.56 28.40 -9.34
C LYS A 47 21.17 28.92 -9.76
N GLY A 48 20.33 29.31 -8.81
CA GLY A 48 19.02 29.91 -9.07
C GLY A 48 17.86 28.92 -9.11
N TYR A 49 18.06 27.67 -8.65
CA TYR A 49 16.95 26.72 -8.48
C TYR A 49 16.24 26.98 -7.15
N ASP A 50 14.90 27.02 -7.19
CA ASP A 50 14.06 27.14 -6.00
C ASP A 50 14.05 25.80 -5.23
N LEU A 51 14.65 25.81 -4.04
CA LEU A 51 14.81 24.66 -3.17
C LEU A 51 14.25 25.00 -1.80
N HIS A 52 13.10 24.42 -1.49
CA HIS A 52 12.41 24.54 -0.21
C HIS A 52 11.96 23.15 0.20
N ARG A 53 12.60 22.59 1.23
CA ARG A 53 12.14 21.33 1.80
C ARG A 53 10.96 21.64 2.72
N PRO A 54 9.82 20.93 2.61
CA PRO A 54 8.80 20.99 3.65
C PRO A 54 9.44 20.61 5.00
N PRO A 55 9.07 21.26 6.11
CA PRO A 55 9.63 20.94 7.42
C PRO A 55 9.44 19.44 7.68
N GLU A 56 10.54 18.75 7.97
CA GLU A 56 10.49 17.40 8.52
C GLU A 56 9.66 17.47 9.80
N ALA A 57 8.61 16.65 9.90
CA ALA A 57 7.76 16.61 11.08
C ALA A 57 8.63 16.39 12.33
N PRO A 58 8.41 17.14 13.42
CA PRO A 58 9.23 17.01 14.62
C PRO A 58 9.16 15.57 15.15
N ALA A 59 10.25 15.10 15.76
CA ALA A 59 10.34 13.78 16.39
C ALA A 59 9.28 13.60 17.49
N GLY A 60 8.13 13.11 17.07
CA GLY A 60 6.96 12.65 17.79
C GLY A 60 6.11 11.94 16.75
N ARG A 61 5.56 10.76 17.07
CA ARG A 61 4.81 9.98 16.08
C ARG A 61 3.67 10.84 15.51
N SER A 62 3.62 10.98 14.20
CA SER A 62 2.54 11.66 13.48
C SER A 62 1.27 10.82 13.46
N ALA A 63 1.43 9.49 13.48
CA ALA A 63 0.34 8.55 13.58
C ALA A 63 -0.15 8.33 15.01
N ASP A 64 -1.45 8.10 15.15
CA ASP A 64 -2.11 7.76 16.42
C ASP A 64 -1.48 6.47 17.00
N ALA A 65 -1.26 6.42 18.31
CA ALA A 65 -0.51 5.37 18.98
C ALA A 65 -1.45 4.23 19.43
N VAL A 66 -1.91 3.44 18.46
CA VAL A 66 -2.95 2.43 18.71
C VAL A 66 -2.41 1.17 19.40
N ASP A 67 -3.18 0.67 20.37
CA ASP A 67 -3.00 -0.66 20.97
C ASP A 67 -3.78 -1.70 20.14
N TYR A 68 -3.34 -2.97 20.13
CA TYR A 68 -4.05 -4.01 19.38
C TYR A 68 -3.89 -5.43 19.95
N GLN A 69 -4.82 -6.29 19.58
CA GLN A 69 -4.75 -7.74 19.78
C GLN A 69 -5.16 -8.48 18.50
N ILE A 70 -4.32 -9.42 18.04
CA ILE A 70 -4.69 -10.35 16.97
C ILE A 70 -5.27 -11.61 17.60
N LEU A 71 -6.50 -11.94 17.23
CA LEU A 71 -7.27 -13.06 17.76
C LEU A 71 -7.42 -14.15 16.71
N GLY A 72 -7.41 -15.41 17.15
CA GLY A 72 -7.46 -16.59 16.28
C GLY A 72 -6.09 -17.15 15.88
N THR A 73 -6.08 -18.36 15.34
CA THR A 73 -4.83 -19.09 14.97
C THR A 73 -4.68 -19.24 13.46
N GLU A 74 -5.72 -19.77 12.80
CA GLU A 74 -5.75 -20.03 11.36
C GLU A 74 -6.61 -19.04 10.58
N MET A 75 -7.62 -18.47 11.24
CA MET A 75 -8.50 -17.44 10.72
C MET A 75 -8.51 -16.30 11.73
N GLN A 76 -7.79 -15.24 11.40
CA GLN A 76 -7.51 -14.17 12.35
C GLN A 76 -8.35 -12.93 12.08
N PHE A 77 -8.65 -12.21 13.15
CA PHE A 77 -9.12 -10.83 13.11
C PHE A 77 -8.28 -9.99 14.08
N VAL A 78 -8.18 -8.69 13.84
CA VAL A 78 -7.46 -7.76 14.73
C VAL A 78 -8.45 -6.85 15.43
N GLU A 79 -8.34 -6.76 16.75
CA GLU A 79 -9.03 -5.78 17.57
C GLU A 79 -8.06 -4.63 17.87
N VAL A 80 -8.43 -3.41 17.51
CA VAL A 80 -7.67 -2.19 17.75
C VAL A 80 -8.35 -1.44 18.88
N GLU A 81 -7.60 -1.12 19.93
CA GLU A 81 -8.05 -0.30 21.06
C GLU A 81 -7.59 1.15 20.85
N LEU A 82 -8.53 2.07 21.00
CA LEU A 82 -8.34 3.50 20.75
C LEU A 82 -8.63 4.28 22.03
N ASP A 83 -7.70 5.15 22.43
CA ASP A 83 -7.96 6.18 23.43
C ASP A 83 -8.93 7.26 22.89
N PRO A 84 -9.58 8.04 23.76
CA PRO A 84 -10.45 9.14 23.33
C PRO A 84 -9.76 10.08 22.33
N GLY A 85 -10.35 10.23 21.14
CA GLY A 85 -9.83 11.04 20.04
C GLY A 85 -8.90 10.32 19.07
N GLU A 86 -8.39 9.14 19.41
CA GLU A 86 -7.57 8.34 18.50
C GLU A 86 -8.42 7.69 17.41
N SER A 87 -7.77 7.40 16.29
CA SER A 87 -8.42 6.81 15.13
C SER A 87 -7.57 5.74 14.44
N THR A 88 -8.27 4.85 13.77
CA THR A 88 -7.70 3.89 12.82
C THR A 88 -8.44 3.99 11.49
N ILE A 89 -7.78 3.67 10.40
CA ILE A 89 -8.34 3.66 9.04
C ILE A 89 -8.38 2.22 8.51
N ALA A 90 -9.43 1.86 7.79
CA ALA A 90 -9.54 0.54 7.15
C ALA A 90 -10.24 0.62 5.79
N GLU A 91 -10.02 -0.40 4.94
CA GLU A 91 -10.79 -0.54 3.69
C GLU A 91 -12.28 -0.70 3.99
N ALA A 92 -13.12 -0.23 3.07
CA ALA A 92 -14.56 -0.43 3.16
C ALA A 92 -14.90 -1.93 3.20
N GLY A 93 -15.69 -2.34 4.19
CA GLY A 93 -16.12 -3.73 4.38
C GLY A 93 -15.20 -4.60 5.23
N ALA A 94 -14.05 -4.09 5.70
CA ALA A 94 -13.16 -4.82 6.61
C ALA A 94 -13.66 -4.85 8.07
N MET A 95 -14.52 -3.92 8.47
CA MET A 95 -15.01 -3.82 9.85
C MET A 95 -15.92 -5.01 10.20
N MET A 96 -15.57 -5.67 11.31
CA MET A 96 -16.30 -6.81 11.87
C MET A 96 -17.25 -6.38 13.00
N VAL A 97 -16.73 -5.64 13.99
CA VAL A 97 -17.48 -5.14 15.14
C VAL A 97 -16.82 -3.88 15.68
N MET A 98 -17.59 -3.00 16.29
CA MET A 98 -17.07 -1.84 17.02
C MET A 98 -17.88 -1.58 18.28
N ASP A 99 -17.24 -1.00 19.29
CA ASP A 99 -17.91 -0.49 20.48
C ASP A 99 -18.76 0.74 20.15
N ALA A 100 -19.76 1.01 21.00
CA ALA A 100 -20.68 2.14 20.82
C ALA A 100 -20.00 3.53 20.83
N GLY A 101 -18.80 3.64 21.39
CA GLY A 101 -18.01 4.89 21.40
C GLY A 101 -17.30 5.21 20.09
N ILE A 102 -17.29 4.28 19.12
CA ILE A 102 -16.61 4.46 17.84
C ILE A 102 -17.55 5.06 16.80
N SER A 103 -17.11 6.15 16.18
CA SER A 103 -17.77 6.80 15.04
C SER A 103 -17.06 6.45 13.74
N MET A 104 -17.81 6.22 12.66
CA MET A 104 -17.27 5.98 11.32
C MET A 104 -17.41 7.22 10.43
N GLU A 105 -16.34 7.61 9.75
CA GLU A 105 -16.37 8.60 8.67
C GLU A 105 -15.73 8.01 7.41
N THR A 106 -16.42 8.07 6.28
CA THR A 106 -15.82 7.73 4.98
C THR A 106 -14.88 8.86 4.56
N ILE A 107 -13.61 8.52 4.37
CA ILE A 107 -12.56 9.41 3.90
C ILE A 107 -12.33 9.16 2.40
N LEU A 108 -12.40 10.26 1.64
CA LEU A 108 -11.94 10.30 0.26
C LEU A 108 -10.48 10.76 0.28
N GLY A 109 -9.53 9.83 0.14
CA GLY A 109 -8.09 10.14 0.16
C GLY A 109 -7.24 9.14 0.94
N ASP A 110 -6.00 9.52 1.19
CA ASP A 110 -4.92 8.67 1.73
C ASP A 110 -4.92 8.51 3.26
N GLY A 111 -5.92 9.06 3.96
CA GLY A 111 -6.05 8.99 5.42
C GLY A 111 -5.15 9.96 6.20
N SER A 112 -4.34 10.80 5.54
CA SER A 112 -3.33 11.66 6.18
C SER A 112 -3.82 13.05 6.63
N GLN A 113 -4.98 13.51 6.16
CA GLN A 113 -5.44 14.90 6.38
C GLN A 113 -6.62 15.00 7.37
N GLN A 114 -6.45 15.85 8.38
CA GLN A 114 -7.48 16.25 9.33
C GLN A 114 -8.21 17.49 8.76
N SER A 115 -9.50 17.35 8.44
CA SER A 115 -10.42 18.46 8.11
C SER A 115 -10.19 19.21 6.78
N ALA A 116 -10.72 18.68 5.68
CA ALA A 116 -11.05 19.48 4.49
C ALA A 116 -12.58 19.66 4.37
N GLY A 117 -13.04 20.86 4.02
CA GLY A 117 -14.46 21.17 3.86
C GLY A 117 -15.14 20.36 2.75
N VAL A 118 -16.46 20.20 2.84
CA VAL A 118 -17.28 19.39 1.90
C VAL A 118 -17.08 19.81 0.43
N MET A 119 -16.80 21.09 0.17
CA MET A 119 -16.56 21.62 -1.18
C MET A 119 -15.17 21.24 -1.74
N ASP A 120 -14.12 21.21 -0.91
CA ASP A 120 -12.78 20.78 -1.30
C ASP A 120 -12.69 19.25 -1.47
N LYS A 121 -13.44 18.51 -0.64
CA LYS A 121 -13.58 17.05 -0.75
C LYS A 121 -14.17 16.63 -2.11
N LEU A 122 -15.14 17.37 -2.67
CA LEU A 122 -15.75 17.06 -3.97
C LEU A 122 -14.86 17.42 -5.17
N PHE A 123 -14.21 18.59 -5.16
CA PHE A 123 -13.33 19.00 -6.26
C PHE A 123 -12.03 18.17 -6.33
N GLY A 124 -11.47 17.80 -5.17
CA GLY A 124 -10.32 16.90 -5.08
C GLY A 124 -10.66 15.46 -5.48
N ALA A 125 -11.82 14.94 -5.05
CA ALA A 125 -12.29 13.61 -5.45
C ALA A 125 -12.57 13.51 -6.95
N GLY A 126 -13.19 14.53 -7.56
CA GLY A 126 -13.45 14.55 -9.01
C GLY A 126 -12.18 14.50 -9.85
N LYS A 127 -11.12 15.19 -9.43
CA LYS A 127 -9.83 15.18 -10.14
C LYS A 127 -9.04 13.87 -9.95
N ARG A 128 -9.18 13.21 -8.79
CA ARG A 128 -8.53 11.92 -8.47
C ARG A 128 -9.23 10.70 -9.06
N ILE A 129 -10.56 10.74 -9.17
CA ILE A 129 -11.34 9.74 -9.91
C ILE A 129 -10.93 9.76 -11.40
N LEU A 130 -10.55 10.93 -11.93
CA LEU A 130 -10.03 11.07 -13.30
C LEU A 130 -8.57 10.61 -13.47
N THR A 131 -7.76 10.58 -12.40
CA THR A 131 -6.37 10.05 -12.42
C THR A 131 -6.26 8.56 -12.08
N GLY A 132 -7.36 7.92 -11.65
CA GLY A 132 -7.41 6.49 -11.30
C GLY A 132 -7.00 6.16 -9.86
N GLU A 133 -6.88 7.18 -9.00
CA GLU A 133 -6.29 7.09 -7.65
C GLU A 133 -7.32 6.91 -6.52
N SER A 134 -8.56 6.50 -6.82
CA SER A 134 -9.64 6.54 -5.82
C SER A 134 -9.55 5.41 -4.81
N LEU A 135 -8.79 5.63 -3.73
CA LEU A 135 -8.88 4.86 -2.49
C LEU A 135 -10.03 5.40 -1.65
N PHE A 136 -10.98 4.53 -1.31
CA PHE A 136 -12.05 4.82 -0.37
C PHE A 136 -11.71 4.15 0.95
N MET A 137 -11.44 4.97 1.96
CA MET A 137 -11.09 4.53 3.30
C MET A 137 -12.19 4.89 4.27
N THR A 138 -12.33 4.13 5.35
CA THR A 138 -13.19 4.52 6.48
C THR A 138 -12.29 4.78 7.68
N ALA A 139 -12.42 5.95 8.30
CA ALA A 139 -11.85 6.22 9.61
C ALA A 139 -12.84 5.80 10.70
N PHE A 140 -12.28 5.18 11.73
CA PHE A 140 -12.95 4.76 12.95
C PHE A 140 -12.31 5.54 14.08
N THR A 141 -13.05 6.48 14.65
CA THR A 141 -12.55 7.39 15.69
C THR A 141 -13.27 7.13 17.00
N ASN A 142 -12.54 7.06 18.11
CA ASN A 142 -13.15 7.00 19.43
C ASN A 142 -13.65 8.41 19.82
N SER A 143 -14.95 8.61 19.72
CA SER A 143 -15.64 9.85 20.13
C SER A 143 -16.14 9.79 21.59
N GLY A 144 -15.86 8.69 22.29
CA GLY A 144 -16.22 8.48 23.69
C GLY A 144 -15.22 9.09 24.67
N ALA A 145 -15.52 8.95 25.97
CA ALA A 145 -14.66 9.44 27.06
C ALA A 145 -13.72 8.36 27.65
N THR A 146 -13.85 7.11 27.20
CA THR A 146 -13.05 5.97 27.67
C THR A 146 -12.49 5.21 26.47
N LYS A 147 -11.51 4.35 26.70
CA LYS A 147 -11.02 3.38 25.71
C LYS A 147 -12.18 2.62 25.06
N ALA A 148 -12.11 2.46 23.74
CA ALA A 148 -13.10 1.78 22.92
C ALA A 148 -12.40 0.99 21.82
N ARG A 149 -13.05 -0.05 21.33
CA ARG A 149 -12.44 -1.00 20.40
C ARG A 149 -13.18 -1.10 19.08
N VAL A 150 -12.42 -1.37 18.03
CA VAL A 150 -12.92 -1.73 16.70
C VAL A 150 -12.13 -2.90 16.16
N ALA A 151 -12.83 -3.88 15.60
CA ALA A 151 -12.23 -5.09 15.06
C ALA A 151 -12.37 -5.17 13.54
N PHE A 152 -11.30 -5.65 12.88
CA PHE A 152 -11.22 -5.82 11.44
C PHE A 152 -10.89 -7.26 11.06
N ALA A 153 -11.57 -7.77 10.03
CA ALA A 153 -11.36 -9.09 9.47
C ALA A 153 -11.34 -9.02 7.94
N ALA A 154 -10.46 -9.81 7.32
CA ALA A 154 -10.43 -9.96 5.87
C ALA A 154 -11.54 -10.92 5.40
N PRO A 155 -12.01 -10.81 4.14
CA PRO A 155 -13.13 -11.59 3.62
C PRO A 155 -12.78 -13.05 3.24
N PHE A 156 -11.58 -13.54 3.59
CA PHE A 156 -11.14 -14.90 3.31
C PHE A 156 -10.21 -15.45 4.41
N PRO A 157 -10.05 -16.78 4.54
CA PRO A 157 -9.22 -17.40 5.58
C PRO A 157 -7.75 -17.01 5.46
N GLY A 158 -7.14 -16.63 6.57
CA GLY A 158 -5.72 -16.29 6.61
C GLY A 158 -5.26 -15.67 7.91
N ARG A 159 -4.03 -15.16 7.87
CA ARG A 159 -3.32 -14.55 9.01
C ARG A 159 -3.17 -13.05 8.86
N ILE A 160 -3.08 -12.35 9.98
CA ILE A 160 -2.84 -10.91 10.03
C ILE A 160 -1.42 -10.65 10.52
N LEU A 161 -0.73 -9.73 9.86
CA LEU A 161 0.55 -9.19 10.27
C LEU A 161 0.36 -7.76 10.77
N ALA A 162 0.87 -7.48 11.96
CA ALA A 162 1.08 -6.12 12.42
C ALA A 162 2.49 -5.67 12.04
N LEU A 163 2.58 -4.57 11.32
CA LEU A 163 3.83 -4.01 10.80
C LEU A 163 3.99 -2.61 11.37
N ASP A 164 5.04 -2.40 12.16
CA ASP A 164 5.46 -1.07 12.63
C ASP A 164 6.26 -0.42 11.50
N LEU A 165 5.66 0.60 10.86
CA LEU A 165 6.28 1.27 9.73
C LEU A 165 7.56 2.01 10.13
N ALA A 166 7.62 2.59 11.33
CA ALA A 166 8.82 3.26 11.81
C ALA A 166 9.99 2.26 11.93
N ALA A 167 9.73 1.07 12.48
CA ALA A 167 10.72 0.00 12.59
C ALA A 167 11.16 -0.58 11.24
N LEU A 168 10.33 -0.44 10.20
CA LEU A 168 10.57 -0.95 8.85
C LEU A 168 11.20 0.08 7.89
N GLY A 169 11.59 1.26 8.39
CA GLY A 169 12.18 2.32 7.57
C GLY A 169 11.17 3.31 6.98
N GLY A 170 10.00 3.42 7.60
CA GLY A 170 8.97 4.42 7.32
C GLY A 170 8.00 4.07 6.19
N ALA A 171 8.19 2.96 5.47
CA ALA A 171 7.27 2.55 4.42
C ALA A 171 7.36 1.06 4.07
N ILE A 172 6.26 0.52 3.54
CA ILE A 172 6.19 -0.77 2.84
C ILE A 172 5.38 -0.65 1.55
N LEU A 173 5.57 -1.61 0.65
CA LEU A 173 4.68 -1.84 -0.49
C LEU A 173 3.83 -3.07 -0.19
N CYS A 174 2.51 -2.98 -0.29
CA CYS A 174 1.60 -4.12 -0.13
C CYS A 174 0.67 -4.28 -1.34
N GLN A 175 0.23 -5.50 -1.60
CA GLN A 175 -0.83 -5.73 -2.57
C GLN A 175 -2.13 -5.17 -2.01
N LYS A 176 -2.93 -4.49 -2.85
CA LYS A 176 -4.16 -3.80 -2.41
C LYS A 176 -5.07 -4.66 -1.51
N GLN A 177 -5.38 -5.88 -1.92
CA GLN A 177 -6.26 -6.79 -1.17
C GLN A 177 -5.61 -7.37 0.10
N ALA A 178 -4.33 -7.12 0.34
CA ALA A 178 -3.66 -7.46 1.58
C ALA A 178 -3.80 -6.35 2.63
N PHE A 179 -4.03 -5.10 2.25
CA PHE A 179 -4.19 -4.03 3.23
C PHE A 179 -5.51 -4.22 4.01
N LEU A 180 -5.45 -4.15 5.35
CA LEU A 180 -6.62 -4.37 6.21
C LEU A 180 -6.98 -3.10 6.98
N ALA A 181 -6.03 -2.57 7.75
CA ALA A 181 -6.21 -1.38 8.56
C ALA A 181 -4.85 -0.70 8.86
N ALA A 182 -4.86 0.55 9.31
CA ALA A 182 -3.67 1.22 9.83
C ALA A 182 -4.04 2.31 10.85
N ALA A 183 -3.12 2.62 11.75
CA ALA A 183 -3.22 3.81 12.58
C ALA A 183 -3.43 5.06 11.71
N ARG A 184 -4.32 5.97 12.13
CA ARG A 184 -4.49 7.23 11.40
C ARG A 184 -3.17 8.02 11.44
N GLY A 185 -2.81 8.61 10.30
CA GLY A 185 -1.49 9.22 10.07
C GLY A 185 -0.59 8.36 9.18
N VAL A 186 -0.91 7.08 9.00
CA VAL A 186 -0.35 6.28 7.91
C VAL A 186 -1.00 6.69 6.59
N THR A 187 -0.17 7.09 5.63
CA THR A 187 -0.58 7.43 4.27
C THR A 187 -0.69 6.16 3.43
N VAL A 188 -1.84 5.98 2.77
CA VAL A 188 -2.08 4.89 1.81
C VAL A 188 -2.16 5.48 0.41
N GLY A 189 -1.25 5.10 -0.48
CA GLY A 189 -1.24 5.56 -1.86
C GLY A 189 -0.92 4.46 -2.87
N ILE A 190 -1.29 4.63 -4.14
CA ILE A 190 -0.97 3.65 -5.18
C ILE A 190 0.49 3.81 -5.61
N ALA A 191 1.29 2.75 -5.48
CA ALA A 191 2.68 2.70 -5.91
C ALA A 191 2.83 2.18 -7.35
N PHE A 192 2.00 1.21 -7.70
CA PHE A 192 2.03 0.56 -9.00
C PHE A 192 0.65 0.03 -9.35
N GLN A 193 0.25 0.19 -10.61
CA GLN A 193 -0.95 -0.42 -11.13
C GLN A 193 -0.68 -0.95 -12.53
N ARG A 194 -1.05 -2.22 -12.76
CA ARG A 194 -1.01 -2.84 -14.07
C ARG A 194 -2.28 -3.63 -14.34
N ARG A 195 -2.99 -3.28 -15.41
CA ARG A 195 -4.12 -4.05 -15.90
C ARG A 195 -3.62 -5.34 -16.53
N LEU A 196 -3.97 -6.48 -15.93
CA LEU A 196 -3.47 -7.81 -16.32
C LEU A 196 -4.49 -8.61 -17.16
N GLY A 197 -5.37 -7.92 -17.91
CA GLY A 197 -6.44 -8.53 -18.70
C GLY A 197 -7.77 -8.61 -17.94
N VAL A 198 -8.84 -9.01 -18.64
CA VAL A 198 -10.21 -9.07 -18.11
C VAL A 198 -10.39 -10.33 -17.26
N GLY A 199 -10.70 -10.16 -15.97
CA GLY A 199 -11.09 -11.25 -15.06
C GLY A 199 -10.20 -11.46 -13.83
N PHE A 200 -8.95 -11.02 -13.86
CA PHE A 200 -8.03 -11.17 -12.72
C PHE A 200 -8.11 -9.97 -11.77
N PHE A 201 -8.13 -10.20 -10.45
CA PHE A 201 -8.21 -9.15 -9.40
C PHE A 201 -9.41 -8.19 -9.52
N GLY A 202 -10.62 -8.71 -9.81
CA GLY A 202 -11.83 -7.88 -9.82
C GLY A 202 -11.91 -6.85 -10.95
N GLY A 203 -11.04 -6.96 -11.98
CA GLY A 203 -11.03 -6.08 -13.15
C GLY A 203 -10.15 -4.84 -13.03
N GLU A 204 -9.62 -4.55 -11.84
CA GLU A 204 -8.68 -3.42 -11.61
C GLU A 204 -7.23 -3.76 -12.02
N GLY A 205 -6.92 -5.06 -12.09
CA GLY A 205 -5.58 -5.57 -12.32
C GLY A 205 -4.77 -5.69 -11.03
N PHE A 206 -3.46 -5.82 -11.17
CA PHE A 206 -2.56 -5.89 -10.02
C PHE A 206 -2.20 -4.48 -9.56
N ILE A 207 -2.47 -4.21 -8.28
CA ILE A 207 -2.22 -2.92 -7.62
C ILE A 207 -1.31 -3.17 -6.41
N LEU A 208 -0.20 -2.45 -6.36
CA LEU A 208 0.59 -2.27 -5.16
C LEU A 208 0.30 -0.90 -4.57
N GLU A 209 0.05 -0.88 -3.27
CA GLU A 209 -0.10 0.30 -2.46
C GLU A 209 1.18 0.53 -1.66
N ARG A 210 1.55 1.79 -1.49
CA ARG A 210 2.60 2.23 -0.58
C ARG A 210 1.92 2.70 0.70
N LEU A 211 2.22 2.01 1.79
CA LEU A 211 1.89 2.44 3.14
C LEU A 211 3.11 3.18 3.69
N ALA A 212 2.96 4.43 4.10
CA ALA A 212 4.06 5.25 4.59
C ALA A 212 3.67 6.05 5.83
N GLY A 213 4.60 6.18 6.77
CA GLY A 213 4.38 6.87 8.05
C GLY A 213 5.17 6.21 9.18
N ASP A 214 4.76 6.50 10.40
CA ASP A 214 5.41 6.05 11.64
C ASP A 214 4.47 5.30 12.59
N GLY A 215 3.30 4.90 12.08
CA GLY A 215 2.28 4.13 12.79
C GLY A 215 2.30 2.63 12.48
N LEU A 216 1.40 1.92 13.15
CA LEU A 216 1.13 0.51 12.86
C LEU A 216 0.24 0.39 11.62
N CYS A 217 0.56 -0.57 10.76
CA CYS A 217 -0.37 -1.05 9.73
C CYS A 217 -0.59 -2.56 9.86
N PHE A 218 -1.78 -2.99 9.49
CA PHE A 218 -2.22 -4.37 9.52
C PHE A 218 -2.46 -4.84 8.10
N VAL A 219 -1.79 -5.93 7.71
CA VAL A 219 -1.98 -6.59 6.43
C VAL A 219 -2.44 -8.03 6.62
N HIS A 220 -3.24 -8.52 5.70
CA HIS A 220 -3.78 -9.88 5.69
C HIS A 220 -3.09 -10.74 4.62
N ALA A 221 -2.72 -11.96 5.01
CA ALA A 221 -2.16 -12.98 4.15
C ALA A 221 -3.12 -14.19 4.09
N GLY A 222 -3.65 -14.47 2.91
CA GLY A 222 -4.56 -15.58 2.67
C GLY A 222 -3.90 -16.95 2.84
N GLY A 223 -4.52 -17.81 3.67
CA GLY A 223 -3.92 -19.08 4.09
C GLY A 223 -2.74 -18.85 5.04
N THR A 224 -1.58 -19.41 4.70
CA THR A 224 -0.37 -19.32 5.51
C THR A 224 0.57 -18.24 4.98
N LEU A 225 1.16 -17.50 5.91
CA LEU A 225 2.20 -16.52 5.66
C LEU A 225 3.58 -17.17 5.52
N MET A 226 4.36 -16.71 4.54
CA MET A 226 5.78 -16.97 4.43
C MET A 226 6.55 -15.64 4.42
N GLU A 227 7.51 -15.50 5.33
CA GLU A 227 8.45 -14.37 5.36
C GLU A 227 9.80 -14.79 4.78
N ARG A 228 10.42 -13.88 4.02
CA ARG A 228 11.77 -14.12 3.49
C ARG A 228 12.58 -12.83 3.42
N ASP A 229 13.75 -12.84 4.04
CA ASP A 229 14.77 -11.82 3.84
C ASP A 229 15.59 -12.18 2.60
N LEU A 230 15.62 -11.29 1.61
CA LEU A 230 16.41 -11.44 0.40
C LEU A 230 17.73 -10.69 0.55
N ALA A 231 18.84 -11.37 0.31
CA ALA A 231 20.14 -10.71 0.22
C ALA A 231 20.24 -9.83 -1.04
N ALA A 232 21.20 -8.91 -1.07
CA ALA A 232 21.45 -8.07 -2.25
C ALA A 232 21.69 -8.93 -3.50
N GLY A 233 20.88 -8.73 -4.55
CA GLY A 233 20.94 -9.50 -5.79
C GLY A 233 20.33 -10.91 -5.71
N GLU A 234 19.87 -11.37 -4.55
CA GLU A 234 19.10 -12.62 -4.44
C GLU A 234 17.76 -12.44 -5.13
N ARG A 235 17.39 -13.40 -5.98
CA ARG A 235 16.14 -13.37 -6.76
C ARG A 235 15.16 -14.42 -6.28
N LEU A 236 13.92 -14.00 -6.08
CA LEU A 236 12.77 -14.85 -5.81
C LEU A 236 11.74 -14.67 -6.92
N ARG A 237 11.13 -15.77 -7.35
CA ARG A 237 9.98 -15.72 -8.28
C ARG A 237 8.76 -16.26 -7.57
N ALA A 238 7.66 -15.52 -7.62
CA ALA A 238 6.39 -15.88 -7.02
C ALA A 238 5.24 -15.64 -8.00
N ASP A 239 4.15 -16.39 -7.83
CA ASP A 239 2.87 -16.00 -8.41
C ASP A 239 2.52 -14.58 -7.93
N THR A 240 2.08 -13.71 -8.83
CA THR A 240 1.80 -12.31 -8.53
C THR A 240 0.71 -12.15 -7.47
N GLY A 241 -0.28 -13.05 -7.43
CA GLY A 241 -1.31 -13.06 -6.39
C GLY A 241 -0.75 -13.44 -5.01
N CYS A 242 0.33 -14.22 -4.97
CA CYS A 242 0.96 -14.65 -3.71
C CYS A 242 1.79 -13.55 -3.02
N LEU A 243 2.02 -12.39 -3.66
CA LEU A 243 2.71 -11.27 -3.01
C LEU A 243 1.75 -10.55 -2.04
N VAL A 244 2.10 -10.51 -0.75
CA VAL A 244 1.35 -9.76 0.28
C VAL A 244 1.95 -8.38 0.44
N ALA A 245 3.25 -8.32 0.77
CA ALA A 245 3.98 -7.08 0.97
C ALA A 245 5.49 -7.26 0.72
N MET A 246 6.21 -6.15 0.60
CA MET A 246 7.66 -6.10 0.52
C MET A 246 8.20 -4.75 1.01
N GLN A 247 9.46 -4.74 1.48
CA GLN A 247 10.14 -3.48 1.76
C GLN A 247 10.45 -2.71 0.46
N PRO A 248 10.48 -1.37 0.50
CA PRO A 248 10.76 -0.56 -0.69
C PRO A 248 12.13 -0.80 -1.35
N SER A 249 13.07 -1.41 -0.63
CA SER A 249 14.39 -1.76 -1.13
C SER A 249 14.40 -2.97 -2.07
N VAL A 250 13.31 -3.75 -2.11
CA VAL A 250 13.17 -4.92 -2.98
C VAL A 250 12.74 -4.45 -4.37
N ASP A 251 13.57 -4.73 -5.37
CA ASP A 251 13.22 -4.48 -6.77
C ASP A 251 12.23 -5.54 -7.28
N TYR A 252 11.28 -5.15 -8.12
CA TYR A 252 10.21 -6.02 -8.58
C TYR A 252 9.86 -5.85 -10.05
N ASP A 253 9.61 -6.98 -10.73
CA ASP A 253 9.14 -7.02 -12.10
C ASP A 253 8.00 -8.02 -12.26
N ILE A 254 6.85 -7.56 -12.78
CA ILE A 254 5.66 -8.37 -13.00
C ILE A 254 5.59 -8.76 -14.48
N GLN A 255 5.63 -10.05 -14.79
CA GLN A 255 5.62 -10.56 -16.16
C GLN A 255 4.55 -11.62 -16.36
N LEU A 256 4.01 -11.72 -17.56
CA LEU A 256 3.21 -12.88 -17.94
C LEU A 256 4.15 -14.10 -18.07
N ALA A 257 3.85 -15.17 -17.35
CA ALA A 257 4.60 -16.40 -17.40
C ALA A 257 4.15 -17.24 -18.60
N GLY A 258 5.09 -17.51 -19.51
CA GLY A 258 4.86 -18.36 -20.67
C GLY A 258 4.31 -17.62 -21.89
N GLY A 259 4.51 -18.22 -23.07
CA GLY A 259 3.97 -17.69 -24.32
C GLY A 259 2.46 -17.92 -24.47
N ILE A 260 1.87 -17.34 -25.51
CA ILE A 260 0.43 -17.43 -25.87
C ILE A 260 -0.13 -18.87 -25.79
N LYS A 261 0.70 -19.88 -26.07
CA LYS A 261 0.33 -21.30 -25.99
C LYS A 261 -0.04 -21.74 -24.57
N THR A 262 0.70 -21.33 -23.53
CA THR A 262 0.40 -21.73 -22.14
C THR A 262 -0.91 -21.13 -21.65
N ALA A 263 -1.21 -19.88 -22.03
CA ALA A 263 -2.48 -19.22 -21.72
C ALA A 263 -3.69 -19.90 -22.42
N LEU A 264 -3.50 -20.44 -23.62
CA LEU A 264 -4.56 -21.12 -24.40
C LEU A 264 -4.85 -22.56 -23.92
N PHE A 265 -3.87 -23.26 -23.36
CA PHE A 265 -4.02 -24.68 -22.97
C PHE A 265 -4.13 -24.91 -21.45
N GLY A 266 -3.80 -23.91 -20.61
CA GLY A 266 -3.79 -24.02 -19.14
C GLY A 266 -4.91 -23.25 -18.41
N GLY A 267 -5.72 -22.47 -19.12
CA GLY A 267 -6.91 -21.79 -18.57
C GLY A 267 -6.65 -20.54 -17.70
N GLU A 268 -5.44 -20.33 -17.19
CA GLU A 268 -5.08 -19.16 -16.38
C GLU A 268 -3.76 -18.56 -16.91
N GLY A 269 -3.77 -17.27 -17.27
CA GLY A 269 -2.54 -16.54 -17.56
C GLY A 269 -1.77 -16.33 -16.25
N LEU A 270 -0.78 -17.18 -15.97
CA LEU A 270 0.01 -17.06 -14.75
C LEU A 270 0.87 -15.79 -14.84
N PHE A 271 0.68 -14.84 -13.93
CA PHE A 271 1.57 -13.70 -13.79
C PHE A 271 2.63 -14.00 -12.73
N LEU A 272 3.90 -13.83 -13.08
CA LEU A 272 5.03 -14.01 -12.17
C LEU A 272 5.59 -12.65 -11.73
N ALA A 273 5.74 -12.49 -10.42
CA ALA A 273 6.54 -11.45 -9.81
C ALA A 273 7.98 -11.96 -9.63
N THR A 274 8.95 -11.28 -10.23
CA THR A 274 10.38 -11.47 -9.90
C THR A 274 10.76 -10.40 -8.89
N LEU A 275 11.17 -10.81 -7.70
CA LEU A 275 11.58 -9.97 -6.58
C LEU A 275 13.09 -10.10 -6.39
N THR A 276 13.81 -8.99 -6.30
CA THR A 276 15.27 -8.97 -6.17
C THR A 276 15.67 -8.15 -4.96
N GLY A 277 16.41 -8.75 -4.03
CA GLY A 277 16.85 -8.08 -2.81
C GLY A 277 17.90 -6.98 -3.04
N PRO A 278 18.20 -6.18 -2.00
CA PRO A 278 18.00 -6.55 -0.60
C PRO A 278 16.64 -6.16 -0.01
N GLY A 279 16.16 -6.92 0.97
CA GLY A 279 15.00 -6.56 1.80
C GLY A 279 14.07 -7.72 2.08
N ARG A 280 13.07 -7.48 2.92
CA ARG A 280 12.07 -8.48 3.31
C ARG A 280 10.89 -8.51 2.36
N VAL A 281 10.40 -9.71 2.09
CA VAL A 281 9.15 -9.98 1.38
C VAL A 281 8.23 -10.87 2.21
N TRP A 282 6.93 -10.64 2.08
CA TRP A 282 5.86 -11.41 2.71
C TRP A 282 4.97 -12.01 1.63
N LEU A 283 4.76 -13.32 1.70
CA LEU A 283 4.03 -14.11 0.72
C LEU A 283 2.87 -14.88 1.37
N GLN A 284 1.83 -15.15 0.58
CA GLN A 284 0.66 -15.93 0.98
C GLN A 284 0.51 -17.21 0.17
N SER A 285 0.05 -18.28 0.82
CA SER A 285 -0.17 -19.57 0.17
C SER A 285 -1.48 -19.64 -0.63
N LEU A 286 -2.51 -18.91 -0.20
CA LEU A 286 -3.85 -18.94 -0.78
C LEU A 286 -4.33 -17.52 -1.14
N PRO A 287 -3.89 -16.97 -2.27
CA PRO A 287 -4.36 -15.67 -2.71
C PRO A 287 -5.84 -15.71 -3.09
N PHE A 288 -6.59 -14.64 -2.74
CA PHE A 288 -8.03 -14.56 -2.98
C PHE A 288 -8.39 -14.73 -4.46
N SER A 289 -7.59 -14.17 -5.38
CA SER A 289 -7.80 -14.32 -6.83
C SER A 289 -7.86 -15.78 -7.25
N ARG A 290 -6.91 -16.61 -6.80
CA ARG A 290 -6.87 -18.04 -7.08
C ARG A 290 -8.11 -18.75 -6.51
N LEU A 291 -8.52 -18.42 -5.29
CA LEU A 291 -9.73 -18.99 -4.69
C LEU A 291 -10.97 -18.63 -5.52
N ALA A 292 -11.14 -17.35 -5.86
CA ALA A 292 -12.26 -16.85 -6.63
C ALA A 292 -12.33 -17.49 -8.03
N ASP A 293 -11.20 -17.57 -8.74
CA ASP A 293 -11.12 -18.19 -10.06
C ASP A 293 -11.56 -19.66 -10.03
N ARG A 294 -11.17 -20.41 -8.99
CA ARG A 294 -11.57 -21.81 -8.83
C ARG A 294 -13.03 -22.00 -8.45
N VAL A 295 -13.59 -21.11 -7.63
CA VAL A 295 -15.03 -21.12 -7.35
C VAL A 295 -15.84 -20.80 -8.61
N LEU A 296 -15.44 -19.79 -9.38
CA LEU A 296 -16.11 -19.40 -10.62
C LEU A 296 -16.01 -20.49 -11.71
N ALA A 297 -14.85 -21.13 -11.85
CA ALA A 297 -14.67 -22.24 -12.77
C ALA A 297 -15.54 -23.46 -12.42
N ALA A 298 -15.81 -23.68 -11.13
CA ALA A 298 -16.66 -24.76 -10.63
C ALA A 298 -18.16 -24.41 -10.61
N ALA A 299 -18.51 -23.12 -10.71
CA ALA A 299 -19.89 -22.66 -10.66
C ALA A 299 -20.68 -23.17 -11.88
N PRO A 300 -21.93 -23.67 -11.71
CA PRO A 300 -22.76 -24.09 -12.82
C PRO A 300 -22.97 -22.91 -13.79
N ARG A 301 -22.50 -23.04 -15.04
CA ARG A 301 -22.86 -22.07 -16.08
C ARG A 301 -24.38 -22.11 -16.23
N ALA A 302 -25.07 -21.03 -15.87
CA ALA A 302 -26.50 -20.91 -16.09
C ALA A 302 -26.75 -21.13 -17.59
N ARG A 303 -27.27 -22.32 -17.93
CA ARG A 303 -27.66 -22.67 -19.29
C ARG A 303 -28.86 -21.80 -19.62
N GLY A 304 -28.60 -20.64 -20.21
CA GLY A 304 -29.64 -19.74 -20.68
C GLY A 304 -30.64 -20.53 -21.52
N LYS A 305 -31.86 -20.66 -21.00
CA LYS A 305 -33.01 -21.12 -21.77
C LYS A 305 -33.20 -20.10 -22.90
N ARG A 306 -32.84 -20.48 -24.14
CA ARG A 306 -33.46 -19.87 -25.32
C ARG A 306 -34.93 -20.27 -25.27
N THR A 307 -35.78 -19.35 -24.83
CA THR A 307 -37.22 -19.41 -25.09
C THR A 307 -37.53 -18.58 -26.31
N GLY A 308 -38.08 -19.25 -27.32
CA GLY A 308 -38.95 -18.69 -28.37
C GLY A 308 -38.27 -17.78 -29.36
#